data_AF-A0A2K3K901-F1
#
_entry.id   AF-A0A2K3K901-F1
#
_cell.length_a   1.000
_cell.length_b   1.000
_cell.length_c   1.000
_cell.angle_alpha   90.00
_cell.angle_beta   90.00
_cell.angle_gamma   90.00
#
_symmetry.space_group_name_H-M   'P 1'
#
loop_
_entity.id
_entity.type
_entity.pdbx_description
1 polymer ?
#
loop_
_entity_poly.entity_id
_entity_poly.type
_entity_poly.pdbx_seq_one_letter_code
_entity_poly.pdbx_strand_id
1 'polypeptide(L)' 'ATLFGQLWRLEPLQSEKKAMWRREMEWLLSVSDHIVELTPNWQTFPDGSKLEVSL' A
#
# COMPACT_ATOMS: atom_id res chain seq x y z
N ALA A 1 18.74 -6.87 8.01
CA ALA A 1 17.48 -6.99 8.76
C ALA A 1 17.73 -6.57 10.21
N THR A 2 17.27 -5.38 10.60
CA THR A 2 17.74 -4.72 11.83
C THR A 2 16.89 -5.07 13.06
N LEU A 3 15.58 -5.33 12.89
CA LEU A 3 14.68 -5.58 14.02
C LEU A 3 14.63 -7.05 14.48
N PHE A 4 14.54 -8.00 13.54
CA PHE A 4 14.38 -9.43 13.84
C PHE A 4 15.70 -10.19 13.97
N GLY A 5 16.82 -9.61 13.55
CA GLY A 5 18.14 -10.29 13.60
C GLY A 5 18.64 -10.61 15.01
N GLN A 6 18.02 -10.03 16.04
CA GLN A 6 18.37 -10.26 17.45
C GLN A 6 17.35 -11.16 18.18
N LEU A 7 16.27 -11.56 17.52
CA LEU A 7 15.24 -12.41 18.11
C LEU A 7 15.53 -13.88 17.81
N TRP A 8 15.87 -14.63 18.86
CA TRP A 8 16.21 -16.06 18.78
C TRP A 8 15.02 -16.97 19.03
N ARG A 9 13.88 -16.39 19.44
CA ARG A 9 12.63 -17.08 19.74
C ARG A 9 11.45 -16.28 19.21
N LEU A 10 10.37 -16.99 18.90
CA LEU A 10 9.08 -16.36 18.58
C LEU A 10 8.44 -15.89 19.89
N GLU A 11 8.58 -14.61 20.17
CA GLU A 11 8.00 -13.95 21.34
C GLU A 11 7.39 -12.60 20.94
N PRO A 12 6.43 -12.07 21.73
CA PRO A 12 5.84 -10.76 21.45
C PRO A 12 6.90 -9.64 21.47
N LEU A 13 6.91 -8.82 20.42
CA LEU A 13 7.69 -7.58 20.40
C LEU A 13 7.13 -6.59 21.43
N GLN A 14 8.04 -5.87 22.10
CA GLN A 14 7.69 -4.69 22.87
C GLN A 14 6.88 -3.71 22.00
N SER A 15 5.85 -3.09 22.59
CA SER A 15 4.89 -2.25 21.87
C SER A 15 5.54 -1.16 21.02
N GLU A 16 6.60 -0.55 21.53
CA GLU A 16 7.38 0.49 20.83
C GLU A 16 8.08 -0.05 19.58
N LYS A 17 8.85 -1.15 19.71
CA LYS A 17 9.52 -1.82 18.59
C LYS A 17 8.51 -2.28 17.53
N LYS A 18 7.34 -2.77 17.95
CA LYS A 18 6.25 -3.16 17.05
C LYS A 18 5.64 -1.95 16.33
N ALA A 19 5.54 -0.78 16.98
CA ALA A 19 5.03 0.43 16.35
C ALA A 19 6.03 0.98 15.32
N MET A 20 7.32 1.04 15.67
CA MET A 20 8.38 1.44 14.74
C MET A 20 8.40 0.57 13.49
N TRP A 21 8.39 -0.75 13.67
CA TRP A 21 8.38 -1.71 12.56
C TRP A 21 7.20 -1.51 11.61
N ARG A 22 6.00 -1.32 12.16
CA ARG A 22 4.80 -1.11 11.35
C ARG A 22 4.93 0.14 10.48
N ARG A 23 5.42 1.25 11.04
CA ARG A 23 5.66 2.48 10.29
C ARG A 23 6.71 2.29 9.20
N GLU A 24 7.82 1.62 9.50
CA GLU A 24 8.87 1.36 8.50
C GLU A 24 8.37 0.49 7.36
N MET A 25 7.58 -0.55 7.68
CA MET A 25 6.95 -1.40 6.67
C MET A 25 5.93 -0.65 5.83
N GLU A 26 5.12 0.22 6.45
CA GLU A 26 4.18 1.09 5.75
C GLU A 26 4.91 2.03 4.77
N TRP A 27 6.03 2.62 5.17
CA TRP A 27 6.85 3.43 4.26
C TRP A 27 7.41 2.62 3.10
N LEU A 28 7.96 1.43 3.36
CA LEU A 28 8.49 0.56 2.32
C LEU A 28 7.41 0.12 1.32
N LEU A 29 6.19 -0.13 1.80
CA LEU A 29 5.07 -0.59 0.99
C LEU A 29 4.28 0.55 0.35
N SER A 30 4.45 1.81 0.77
CA SER A 30 3.69 2.96 0.24
C SER A 30 3.72 3.11 -1.28
N VAL A 31 4.79 2.65 -1.93
CA VAL A 31 4.91 2.69 -3.39
C VAL A 31 3.88 1.77 -4.05
N SER A 32 3.55 0.61 -3.46
CA SER A 32 2.61 -0.33 -4.06
C SER A 32 1.20 0.22 -4.18
N ASP A 33 0.81 1.16 -3.30
CA ASP A 33 -0.50 1.81 -3.35
C ASP A 33 -0.69 2.66 -4.61
N HIS A 34 0.41 3.01 -5.28
CA HIS A 34 0.42 3.84 -6.48
C HIS A 34 0.77 3.04 -7.75
N ILE A 35 1.02 1.73 -7.63
CA ILE A 35 1.21 0.86 -8.78
C ILE A 35 -0.18 0.47 -9.29
N VAL A 36 -0.62 1.14 -10.36
CA VAL A 36 -1.93 0.91 -10.98
C VAL A 36 -1.77 0.45 -12.43
N GLU A 37 -2.73 -0.35 -12.88
CA GLU A 37 -2.91 -0.70 -14.28
C GLU A 37 -3.93 0.25 -14.89
N LEU A 38 -3.55 0.92 -15.99
CA LEU A 38 -4.48 1.78 -16.72
C LEU A 38 -5.37 0.94 -17.61
N THR A 39 -6.68 0.97 -17.35
CA THR A 39 -7.65 0.19 -18.13
C THR A 39 -8.66 1.10 -18.82
N PRO A 40 -9.10 0.75 -20.05
CA PRO A 40 -10.12 1.54 -20.72
C PRO A 40 -11.46 1.42 -19.99
N ASN A 41 -12.16 2.53 -19.84
CA ASN A 41 -13.50 2.59 -19.25
C ASN A 41 -14.37 3.64 -19.95
N TRP A 42 -15.70 3.46 -19.94
CA TRP A 42 -16.64 4.41 -20.50
C TRP A 42 -17.31 5.24 -19.41
N GLN A 43 -17.19 6.57 -19.48
CA GLN A 43 -17.94 7.50 -18.64
C GLN A 43 -19.11 8.09 -19.42
N THR A 44 -20.26 8.21 -18.75
CA THR A 44 -21.45 8.89 -19.31
C THR A 44 -21.65 10.20 -18.57
N PHE A 45 -21.72 11.31 -19.30
CA PHE A 45 -21.91 12.65 -18.75
C PHE A 45 -23.39 12.96 -18.51
N PRO A 46 -23.72 13.99 -17.70
CA PRO A 46 -25.10 14.39 -17.44
C PRO A 46 -25.91 14.77 -18.69
N ASP A 47 -25.24 15.17 -19.76
CA ASP A 47 -25.85 15.46 -21.08
C ASP A 47 -26.11 14.19 -21.92
N GLY A 48 -25.74 13.01 -21.40
CA GLY A 48 -25.89 11.71 -22.05
C GLY A 48 -24.76 11.32 -23.00
N SER A 49 -23.76 12.20 -23.20
CA SER A 49 -22.58 11.87 -24.00
C SER A 49 -21.70 10.82 -23.33
N LYS A 50 -21.02 9.98 -24.12
CA LYS A 50 -20.12 8.92 -23.63
C LYS A 50 -18.70 9.16 -24.10
N LEU A 51 -17.74 8.98 -23.21
CA LEU A 51 -16.30 9.12 -23.48
C LEU A 51 -15.53 7.93 -22.94
N GLU A 52 -14.61 7.40 -23.74
CA GLU A 52 -13.64 6.41 -23.28
C GLU A 52 -12.51 7.14 -22.56
N VAL A 53 -12.22 6.69 -21.34
CA VAL A 53 -11.18 7.21 -20.47
C VAL A 53 -10.30 6.06 -20.01
N SER A 54 -9.02 6.33 -19.79
CA SER A 54 -8.17 5.41 -19.03
C SER A 54 -8.35 5.73 -17.54
N LEU A 55 -8.80 4.74 -16.77
CA LEU A 55 -8.81 4.80 -15.30
C LEU A 55 -7.58 4.09 -14.74
#